data_AF-A0A943L977-F1
#
_entry.id   AF-A0A943L977-F1
#
_cell.length_a   1.000
_cell.length_b   1.000
_cell.length_c   1.000
_cell.angle_alpha   90.00
_cell.angle_beta   90.00
_cell.angle_gamma   90.00
#
_symmetry.space_group_name_H-M   'P 1'
#
loop_
_entity.id
_entity.type
_entity.pdbx_description
1 polymer ?
#
loop_
_entity_poly.entity_id
_entity_poly.type
_entity_poly.pdbx_seq_one_letter_code
_entity_poly.pdbx_strand_id
1 'polypeptide(L)'
;MISFDGFYSFISLGLAIFAIVITNFINKKDFKNYPFGKSTLEPILVIIKSLVLLIMCSITMFSAIEQVFNGGNSVDEGFALWYSVISSVGCTWVYLYMKKSSKSLNSEIVKVESNQWLMDAMISIGVLVGFIFSVILKKLELYEISKYVDPGMVIFTSSIFLRMPIRSIIEAFKELINTSADEDINYDINNLVKTVQDEYNIDDSVARVAKIGRELRIEIDFIVS
;
A
#
# COMPACT_ATOMS: atom_id res chain seq x y z
N MET A 1 8.41 2.09 22.51
CA MET A 1 7.27 1.91 21.57
C MET A 1 6.39 3.15 21.46
N ILE A 2 5.88 3.75 22.55
CA ILE A 2 4.89 4.85 22.48
C ILE A 2 5.38 6.08 21.69
N SER A 3 6.62 6.56 21.92
CA SER A 3 7.14 7.70 21.13
C SER A 3 7.30 7.37 19.64
N PHE A 4 7.73 6.16 19.31
CA PHE A 4 7.90 5.73 17.92
C PHE A 4 6.55 5.63 17.20
N ASP A 5 5.52 5.12 17.88
CA ASP A 5 4.15 5.02 17.35
C ASP A 5 3.53 6.42 17.13
N GLY A 6 3.85 7.38 18.01
CA GLY A 6 3.48 8.79 17.84
C GLY A 6 4.14 9.44 16.62
N PHE A 7 5.45 9.22 16.41
CA PHE A 7 6.15 9.70 15.22
C PHE A 7 5.62 9.06 13.94
N TYR A 8 5.36 7.75 13.97
CA TYR A 8 4.75 7.03 12.85
C TYR A 8 3.38 7.63 12.49
N SER A 9 2.51 7.82 13.48
CA SER A 9 1.18 8.39 13.28
C SER A 9 1.25 9.82 12.69
N PHE A 10 2.21 10.63 13.14
CA PHE A 10 2.40 11.98 12.62
C PHE A 10 2.86 12.00 11.15
N ILE A 11 3.83 11.16 10.81
CA ILE A 11 4.32 11.01 9.41
C ILE A 11 3.19 10.48 8.53
N SER A 12 2.47 9.46 8.97
CA SER A 12 1.34 8.87 8.25
C SER A 12 0.23 9.89 8.00
N LEU A 13 -0.10 10.73 8.99
CA LEU A 13 -1.04 11.83 8.81
C LEU A 13 -0.55 12.83 7.76
N GLY A 14 0.72 13.22 7.81
CA GLY A 14 1.32 14.12 6.82
C GLY A 14 1.24 13.56 5.40
N LEU A 15 1.55 12.26 5.22
CA LEU A 15 1.43 11.57 3.94
C LEU A 15 -0.02 11.46 3.45
N ALA A 16 -0.98 11.28 4.37
CA ALA A 16 -2.40 11.25 4.03
C ALA A 16 -2.88 12.63 3.54
N ILE A 17 -2.51 13.71 4.24
CA ILE A 17 -2.83 15.09 3.81
C ILE A 17 -2.20 15.37 2.45
N PHE A 18 -0.93 15.02 2.27
CA PHE A 18 -0.23 15.19 1.00
C PHE A 18 -0.94 14.42 -0.13
N ALA A 19 -1.35 13.18 0.13
CA ALA A 19 -2.11 12.38 -0.83
C ALA A 19 -3.44 13.03 -1.22
N ILE A 20 -4.17 13.60 -0.27
CA ILE A 20 -5.44 14.32 -0.53
C ILE A 20 -5.19 15.55 -1.40
N VAL A 21 -4.18 16.35 -1.08
CA VAL A 21 -3.82 17.56 -1.85
C VAL A 21 -3.46 17.20 -3.29
N ILE A 22 -2.61 16.19 -3.49
CA ILE A 22 -2.21 15.72 -4.82
C ILE A 22 -3.41 15.15 -5.57
N THR A 23 -4.25 14.35 -4.93
CA THR A 23 -5.46 13.79 -5.57
C THR A 23 -6.41 14.89 -6.03
N ASN A 24 -6.63 15.92 -5.21
CA ASN A 24 -7.43 17.08 -5.60
C ASN A 24 -6.81 17.86 -6.76
N PHE A 25 -5.48 17.96 -6.80
CA PHE A 25 -4.77 18.59 -7.91
C PHE A 25 -4.86 17.80 -9.22
N ILE A 26 -4.81 16.46 -9.15
CA ILE A 26 -4.97 15.55 -10.29
C ILE A 26 -6.39 15.68 -10.86
N ASN A 27 -7.41 15.70 -10.00
CA ASN A 27 -8.82 15.80 -10.42
C ASN A 27 -9.17 17.15 -11.07
N LYS A 28 -8.35 18.19 -10.89
CA LYS A 28 -8.59 19.51 -11.47
C LYS A 28 -8.19 19.51 -12.96
N LYS A 29 -9.20 19.59 -13.83
CA LYS A 29 -9.03 19.71 -15.30
C LYS A 29 -8.28 21.00 -15.64
N ASP A 30 -7.05 20.86 -16.13
CA ASP A 30 -6.20 21.96 -16.60
C ASP A 30 -5.45 21.52 -17.86
N PHE A 31 -6.17 21.50 -18.99
CA PHE A 31 -5.61 21.09 -20.28
C PHE A 31 -4.68 22.13 -20.90
N LYS A 32 -4.65 23.37 -20.37
CA LYS A 32 -3.77 24.44 -20.89
C LYS A 32 -2.31 24.19 -20.48
N ASN A 33 -2.09 23.84 -19.21
CA ASN A 33 -0.75 23.54 -18.70
C ASN A 33 -0.42 22.05 -18.73
N TYR A 34 -1.44 21.17 -18.67
CA TYR A 34 -1.29 19.72 -18.63
C TYR A 34 -2.16 19.05 -19.72
N PRO A 35 -1.74 19.11 -21.00
CA PRO A 35 -2.54 18.60 -22.12
C PRO A 35 -2.78 17.08 -22.05
N PHE A 36 -1.87 16.33 -21.43
CA PHE A 36 -1.96 14.87 -21.26
C PHE A 36 -2.45 14.44 -19.87
N GLY A 37 -3.09 15.35 -19.14
CA GLY A 37 -3.56 15.09 -17.78
C GLY A 37 -2.44 15.09 -16.73
N LYS A 38 -2.81 14.68 -15.50
CA LYS A 38 -1.93 14.69 -14.32
C LYS A 38 -1.79 13.32 -13.66
N SER A 39 -2.30 12.27 -14.29
CA SER A 39 -2.40 10.93 -13.71
C SER A 39 -1.05 10.30 -13.40
N THR A 40 0.04 10.75 -14.03
CA THR A 40 1.41 10.34 -13.67
C THR A 40 1.81 10.71 -12.24
N LEU A 41 1.15 11.70 -11.62
CA LEU A 41 1.40 12.05 -10.21
C LEU A 41 0.90 10.97 -9.23
N GLU A 42 -0.07 10.14 -9.63
CA GLU A 42 -0.60 9.05 -8.81
C GLU A 42 0.46 7.97 -8.51
N PRO A 43 1.13 7.33 -9.50
CA PRO A 43 2.18 6.38 -9.22
C PRO A 43 3.38 7.01 -8.49
N ILE A 44 3.72 8.29 -8.75
CA ILE A 44 4.78 8.99 -8.01
C ILE A 44 4.43 9.08 -6.52
N LEU A 45 3.20 9.46 -6.19
CA LEU A 45 2.72 9.52 -4.81
C LEU A 45 2.78 8.14 -4.14
N VAL A 46 2.38 7.08 -4.85
CA VAL A 46 2.46 5.71 -4.35
C VAL A 46 3.89 5.29 -4.04
N ILE A 47 4.86 5.62 -4.91
CA ILE A 47 6.29 5.34 -4.68
C ILE A 47 6.77 6.06 -3.41
N ILE A 48 6.47 7.35 -3.25
CA ILE A 48 6.88 8.14 -2.08
C ILE A 48 6.33 7.53 -0.79
N LYS A 49 5.02 7.25 -0.75
CA LYS A 49 4.39 6.65 0.45
C LYS A 49 4.97 5.28 0.77
N SER A 50 5.11 4.43 -0.24
CA SER A 50 5.63 3.07 -0.07
C SER A 50 7.09 3.08 0.41
N LEU A 51 7.89 4.04 -0.05
CA LEU A 51 9.28 4.20 0.38
C LEU A 51 9.37 4.64 1.85
N VAL A 52 8.53 5.57 2.29
CA VAL A 52 8.46 5.95 3.71
C VAL A 52 8.03 4.77 4.58
N LEU A 53 7.01 4.01 4.16
CA LEU A 53 6.57 2.81 4.87
C LEU A 53 7.68 1.75 4.96
N LEU A 54 8.44 1.55 3.89
CA LEU A 54 9.57 0.63 3.86
C LEU A 54 10.65 1.02 4.88
N ILE A 55 11.00 2.31 4.95
CA ILE A 55 11.97 2.84 5.91
C ILE A 55 11.48 2.63 7.34
N MET A 56 10.23 3.01 7.62
CA MET A 56 9.64 2.85 8.96
C MET A 56 9.58 1.39 9.40
N CYS A 57 9.15 0.49 8.51
CA CYS A 57 9.12 -0.95 8.79
C CYS A 57 10.53 -1.50 9.06
N SER A 58 11.53 -1.05 8.30
CA SER A 58 12.92 -1.46 8.50
C SER A 58 13.46 -1.00 9.84
N ILE A 59 13.26 0.28 10.20
CA ILE A 59 13.68 0.84 11.50
C ILE A 59 13.02 0.06 12.64
N THR A 60 11.71 -0.20 12.55
CA THR A 60 10.95 -0.96 13.57
C THR A 60 11.53 -2.35 13.76
N MET A 61 11.84 -3.03 12.65
CA MET A 61 12.44 -4.37 12.67
C MET A 61 13.83 -4.36 13.30
N PHE A 62 14.69 -3.39 12.96
CA PHE A 62 16.01 -3.25 13.58
C PHE A 62 15.91 -3.00 15.08
N SER A 63 15.01 -2.11 15.51
CA SER A 63 14.77 -1.86 16.94
C SER A 63 14.23 -3.08 17.68
N ALA A 64 13.43 -3.93 17.02
CA ALA A 64 12.95 -5.18 17.62
C ALA A 64 14.08 -6.21 17.74
N ILE A 65 14.95 -6.31 16.73
CA ILE A 65 16.15 -7.17 16.79
C ILE A 65 17.07 -6.73 17.94
N GLU A 66 17.31 -5.43 18.08
CA GLU A 66 18.10 -4.87 19.18
C GLU A 66 17.48 -5.20 20.55
N GLN A 67 16.15 -5.13 20.69
CA GLN A 67 15.46 -5.54 21.91
C GLN A 67 15.65 -7.03 22.23
N VAL A 68 15.68 -7.91 21.23
CA VAL A 68 16.00 -9.34 21.45
C VAL A 68 17.43 -9.49 21.99
N PHE A 69 18.40 -8.80 21.40
CA PHE A 69 19.80 -8.89 21.85
C PHE A 69 20.04 -8.29 23.25
N ASN A 70 19.27 -7.27 23.62
CA ASN A 70 19.39 -6.59 24.92
C ASN A 70 18.60 -7.26 26.06
N GLY A 71 18.14 -8.50 25.90
CA GLY A 71 17.47 -9.27 26.95
C GLY A 71 15.93 -9.18 26.96
N GLY A 72 15.34 -8.72 25.86
CA GLY A 72 13.89 -8.60 25.69
C GLY A 72 13.32 -7.33 26.33
N ASN A 73 12.01 -7.16 26.23
CA ASN A 73 11.32 -5.98 26.74
C ASN A 73 10.35 -6.35 27.87
N SER A 74 10.38 -5.59 28.96
CA SER A 74 9.40 -5.72 30.04
C SER A 74 8.28 -4.73 29.80
N VAL A 75 7.29 -5.15 29.01
CA VAL A 75 6.14 -4.31 28.68
C VAL A 75 5.15 -4.30 29.86
N ASP A 76 4.63 -3.11 30.18
CA ASP A 76 3.57 -2.93 31.17
C ASP A 76 2.23 -3.35 30.54
N GLU A 77 1.78 -4.57 30.88
CA GLU A 77 0.79 -5.34 30.11
C GLU A 77 -0.64 -4.77 30.20
N GLY A 78 -0.97 -4.06 31.28
CA GLY A 78 -2.34 -3.64 31.55
C GLY A 78 -2.87 -2.59 30.56
N PHE A 79 -2.11 -1.52 30.35
CA PHE A 79 -2.50 -0.44 29.43
C PHE A 79 -2.25 -0.85 27.97
N ALA A 80 -1.18 -1.60 27.70
CA ALA A 80 -0.81 -2.02 26.36
C ALA A 80 -1.82 -3.00 25.73
N LEU A 81 -2.41 -3.90 26.54
CA LEU A 81 -3.42 -4.84 26.05
C LEU A 81 -4.70 -4.10 25.62
N TRP A 82 -5.22 -3.18 26.44
CA TRP A 82 -6.39 -2.39 26.07
C TRP A 82 -6.16 -1.54 24.82
N TYR A 83 -4.98 -0.91 24.71
CA TYR A 83 -4.58 -0.17 23.52
C TYR A 83 -4.58 -1.07 22.27
N SER A 84 -3.97 -2.26 22.37
CA SER A 84 -3.89 -3.22 21.24
C SER A 84 -5.25 -3.73 20.78
N VAL A 85 -6.22 -3.93 21.69
CA VAL A 85 -7.59 -4.31 21.32
C VAL A 85 -8.26 -3.20 20.51
N ILE A 86 -8.17 -1.96 20.99
CA ILE A 86 -8.80 -0.80 20.34
C ILE A 86 -8.15 -0.54 18.97
N SER A 87 -6.82 -0.61 18.87
CA SER A 87 -6.11 -0.42 17.61
C SER A 87 -6.43 -1.54 16.61
N SER A 88 -6.44 -2.80 17.03
CA SER A 88 -6.84 -3.93 16.16
C SER A 88 -8.22 -3.76 15.56
N VAL A 89 -9.21 -3.38 16.38
CA VAL A 89 -10.59 -3.17 15.91
C VAL A 89 -10.66 -1.96 14.98
N GLY A 90 -10.03 -0.83 15.37
CA GLY A 90 -10.01 0.39 14.58
C GLY A 90 -9.38 0.19 13.21
N CYS A 91 -8.17 -0.36 13.15
CA CYS A 91 -7.46 -0.61 11.89
C CYS A 91 -8.21 -1.61 11.00
N THR A 92 -8.78 -2.67 11.57
CA THR A 92 -9.57 -3.65 10.81
C THR A 92 -10.82 -3.01 10.20
N TRP A 93 -11.51 -2.14 10.94
CA TRP A 93 -12.69 -1.45 10.42
C TRP A 93 -12.33 -0.49 9.28
N VAL A 94 -11.28 0.32 9.44
CA VAL A 94 -10.84 1.23 8.38
C VAL A 94 -10.36 0.46 7.15
N TYR A 95 -9.66 -0.65 7.33
CA TYR A 95 -9.30 -1.56 6.24
C TYR A 95 -10.52 -2.02 5.45
N LEU A 96 -11.56 -2.52 6.12
CA LEU A 96 -12.77 -3.01 5.45
C LEU A 96 -13.48 -1.88 4.69
N TYR A 97 -13.52 -0.68 5.26
CA TYR A 97 -14.07 0.50 4.61
C TYR A 97 -13.29 0.89 3.35
N MET A 98 -11.96 0.96 3.45
CA MET A 98 -11.08 1.33 2.33
C MET A 98 -11.07 0.26 1.24
N LYS A 99 -11.11 -1.02 1.60
CA LYS A 99 -11.20 -2.14 0.64
C LYS A 99 -12.51 -2.11 -0.16
N LYS A 100 -13.61 -1.73 0.49
CA LYS A 100 -14.90 -1.57 -0.20
C LYS A 100 -14.85 -0.35 -1.13
N SER A 101 -14.23 0.74 -0.69
CA SER A 101 -14.11 1.98 -1.44
C SER A 101 -13.16 1.85 -2.64
N SER A 102 -12.06 1.11 -2.51
CA SER A 102 -11.09 0.90 -3.60
C SER A 102 -11.72 0.16 -4.78
N LYS A 103 -12.54 -0.86 -4.53
CA LYS A 103 -13.31 -1.57 -5.56
C LYS A 103 -14.33 -0.69 -6.27
N SER A 104 -14.93 0.27 -5.56
CA SER A 104 -15.92 1.17 -6.16
C SER A 104 -15.28 2.30 -6.96
N LEU A 105 -14.09 2.76 -6.55
CA LEU A 105 -13.45 3.93 -7.12
C LEU A 105 -12.42 3.59 -8.20
N ASN A 106 -11.94 2.34 -8.31
CA ASN A 106 -10.84 1.97 -9.22
C ASN A 106 -9.65 2.94 -9.10
N SER A 107 -9.30 3.34 -7.87
CA SER A 107 -8.15 4.23 -7.60
C SER A 107 -7.01 3.42 -7.01
N GLU A 108 -5.84 3.50 -7.64
CA GLU A 108 -4.61 2.87 -7.15
C GLU A 108 -4.21 3.51 -5.80
N ILE A 109 -4.39 4.83 -5.62
CA ILE A 109 -4.13 5.50 -4.32
C ILE A 109 -4.96 4.86 -3.21
N VAL A 110 -6.27 4.67 -3.42
CA VAL A 110 -7.17 4.09 -2.40
C VAL A 110 -6.87 2.61 -2.16
N LYS A 111 -6.45 1.89 -3.20
CA LYS A 111 -6.01 0.49 -3.08
C LYS A 111 -4.73 0.37 -2.25
N VAL A 112 -3.75 1.24 -2.49
CA VAL A 112 -2.51 1.32 -1.71
C VAL A 112 -2.83 1.71 -0.27
N GLU A 113 -3.70 2.70 -0.05
CA GLU A 113 -4.18 3.08 1.28
C GLU A 113 -4.85 1.89 1.98
N SER A 114 -5.74 1.16 1.29
CA SER A 114 -6.38 -0.03 1.83
C SER A 114 -5.36 -1.11 2.22
N ASN A 115 -4.31 -1.31 1.43
CA ASN A 115 -3.25 -2.27 1.75
C ASN A 115 -2.42 -1.81 2.96
N GLN A 116 -2.20 -0.50 3.11
CA GLN A 116 -1.59 0.08 4.30
C GLN A 116 -2.43 -0.19 5.56
N TRP A 117 -3.74 0.07 5.51
CA TRP A 117 -4.64 -0.22 6.63
C TRP A 117 -4.75 -1.72 6.96
N LEU A 118 -4.62 -2.60 5.96
CA LEU A 118 -4.51 -4.04 6.19
C LEU A 118 -3.25 -4.36 7.00
N MET A 119 -2.12 -3.76 6.63
CA MET A 119 -0.85 -3.92 7.34
C MET A 119 -0.99 -3.47 8.80
N ASP A 120 -1.53 -2.27 9.03
CA ASP A 120 -1.72 -1.74 10.38
C ASP A 120 -2.65 -2.61 11.22
N ALA A 121 -3.69 -3.19 10.60
CA ALA A 121 -4.60 -4.13 11.26
C ALA A 121 -3.88 -5.43 11.65
N MET A 122 -3.12 -6.03 10.73
CA MET A 122 -2.41 -7.27 11.01
C MET A 122 -1.29 -7.10 12.03
N ILE A 123 -0.57 -5.96 12.01
CA ILE A 123 0.42 -5.61 13.05
C ILE A 123 -0.29 -5.50 14.40
N SER A 124 -1.38 -4.74 14.47
CA SER A 124 -2.13 -4.56 15.71
C SER A 124 -2.63 -5.89 16.28
N ILE A 125 -3.17 -6.76 15.42
CA ILE A 125 -3.60 -8.13 15.80
C ILE A 125 -2.40 -8.98 16.26
N GLY A 126 -1.26 -8.89 15.57
CA GLY A 126 -0.04 -9.58 15.95
C GLY A 126 0.45 -9.18 17.35
N VAL A 127 0.43 -7.88 17.65
CA VAL A 127 0.76 -7.34 18.98
C VAL A 127 -0.25 -7.82 20.04
N LEU A 128 -1.56 -7.79 19.73
CA LEU A 128 -2.59 -8.30 20.63
C LEU A 128 -2.37 -9.78 20.97
N VAL A 129 -2.08 -10.61 19.96
CA VAL A 129 -1.75 -12.02 20.14
C VAL A 129 -0.48 -12.18 20.99
N GLY A 130 0.56 -11.37 20.71
CA GLY A 130 1.79 -11.34 21.50
C GLY A 130 1.54 -11.05 22.98
N PHE A 131 0.68 -10.08 23.31
CA PHE A 131 0.31 -9.79 24.69
C PHE A 131 -0.47 -10.92 25.36
N ILE A 132 -1.43 -11.53 24.64
CA ILE A 132 -2.16 -12.70 25.15
C ILE A 132 -1.19 -13.84 25.50
N PHE A 133 -0.24 -14.12 24.62
CA PHE A 133 0.82 -15.10 24.90
C PHE A 133 1.68 -14.70 26.09
N SER A 134 2.14 -13.45 26.19
CA SER A 134 2.93 -12.96 27.33
C SER A 134 2.21 -13.20 28.67
N VAL A 135 0.91 -12.87 28.75
CA VAL A 135 0.10 -13.08 29.95
C VAL A 135 -0.03 -14.56 30.32
N ILE A 136 -0.22 -15.44 29.33
CA ILE A 136 -0.29 -16.90 29.56
C ILE A 136 1.05 -17.43 30.06
N LEU A 137 2.16 -17.03 29.44
CA LEU A 137 3.51 -17.47 29.81
C LEU A 137 3.90 -17.01 31.22
N LYS A 138 3.51 -15.79 31.64
CA LYS A 138 3.71 -15.32 33.02
C LYS A 138 2.90 -16.14 34.03
N LYS A 139 1.66 -16.53 33.70
CA LYS A 139 0.87 -17.44 34.56
C LYS A 139 1.50 -18.83 34.72
N LEU A 140 2.31 -19.25 33.74
CA LEU A 140 3.06 -20.51 33.78
C LEU A 140 4.46 -20.36 34.40
N GLU A 141 4.75 -19.21 35.03
CA GLU A 141 6.05 -18.87 35.66
C GLU A 141 7.23 -18.79 34.66
N LEU A 142 6.96 -18.74 33.36
CA LEU A 142 7.97 -18.66 32.28
C LEU A 142 8.33 -17.20 31.94
N TYR A 143 8.72 -16.43 32.96
CA TYR A 143 8.98 -14.99 32.84
C TYR A 143 10.08 -14.63 31.84
N GLU A 144 11.13 -15.45 31.73
CA GLU A 144 12.24 -15.21 30.80
C GLU A 144 11.82 -15.31 29.33
N ILE A 145 10.87 -16.20 28.99
CA ILE A 145 10.39 -16.36 27.61
C ILE A 145 9.44 -15.21 27.24
N SER A 146 8.64 -14.72 28.20
CA SER A 146 7.65 -13.65 27.96
C SER A 146 8.27 -12.36 27.40
N LYS A 147 9.51 -12.02 27.81
CA LYS A 147 10.24 -10.82 27.39
C LYS A 147 10.59 -10.80 25.89
N TYR A 148 10.62 -11.97 25.25
CA TYR A 148 10.98 -12.12 23.83
C TYR A 148 9.78 -12.18 22.89
N VAL A 149 8.57 -12.37 23.43
CA VAL A 149 7.35 -12.57 22.63
C VAL A 149 7.05 -11.33 21.79
N ASP A 150 7.05 -10.14 22.40
CA ASP A 150 6.77 -8.88 21.73
C ASP A 150 7.78 -8.56 20.60
N PRO A 151 9.11 -8.48 20.86
CA PRO A 151 10.06 -8.21 19.79
C PRO A 151 10.13 -9.34 18.75
N GLY A 152 9.92 -10.60 19.14
CA GLY A 152 9.83 -11.73 18.21
C GLY A 152 8.64 -11.61 17.25
N MET A 153 7.47 -11.22 17.76
CA MET A 153 6.29 -10.97 16.93
C MET A 153 6.51 -9.80 15.97
N VAL A 154 7.11 -8.69 16.44
CA VAL A 154 7.42 -7.53 15.60
C VAL A 154 8.37 -7.91 14.46
N ILE A 155 9.40 -8.72 14.72
CA ILE A 155 10.32 -9.23 13.68
C ILE A 155 9.57 -10.08 12.66
N PHE A 156 8.73 -11.01 13.14
CA PHE A 156 7.95 -11.90 12.29
C PHE A 156 6.98 -11.13 11.38
N THR A 157 6.20 -10.21 11.96
CA THR A 157 5.25 -9.39 11.21
C THR A 157 5.96 -8.49 10.21
N SER A 158 7.01 -7.77 10.65
CA SER A 158 7.75 -6.85 9.77
C SER A 158 8.38 -7.57 8.58
N SER A 159 8.91 -8.78 8.78
CA SER A 159 9.50 -9.60 7.71
C SER A 159 8.49 -9.95 6.61
N ILE A 160 7.26 -10.30 6.99
CA ILE A 160 6.18 -10.57 6.04
C ILE A 160 5.79 -9.29 5.30
N PHE A 161 5.72 -8.18 6.04
CA PHE A 161 5.22 -6.91 5.51
C PHE A 161 6.17 -6.18 4.58
N LEU A 162 7.49 -6.32 4.74
CA LEU A 162 8.49 -5.69 3.85
C LEU A 162 8.24 -5.97 2.36
N ARG A 163 7.64 -7.11 2.02
CA ARG A 163 7.32 -7.47 0.63
C ARG A 163 6.26 -6.55 0.00
N MET A 164 5.33 -6.03 0.79
CA MET A 164 4.20 -5.23 0.32
C MET A 164 4.60 -3.84 -0.22
N PRO A 165 5.35 -2.99 0.53
CA PRO A 165 5.81 -1.71 0.01
C PRO A 165 6.78 -1.89 -1.16
N ILE A 166 7.63 -2.92 -1.15
CA ILE A 166 8.51 -3.24 -2.30
C ILE A 166 7.67 -3.52 -3.55
N ARG A 167 6.66 -4.38 -3.43
CA ARG A 167 5.76 -4.70 -4.55
C ARG A 167 5.02 -3.45 -5.05
N SER A 168 4.55 -2.60 -4.14
CA SER A 168 3.84 -1.35 -4.48
C SER A 168 4.75 -0.37 -5.23
N ILE A 169 6.03 -0.27 -4.83
CA ILE A 169 7.03 0.54 -5.55
C ILE A 169 7.23 0.00 -6.97
N ILE A 170 7.38 -1.32 -7.12
CA ILE A 170 7.59 -1.96 -8.43
C ILE A 170 6.37 -1.75 -9.34
N GLU A 171 5.16 -1.96 -8.84
CA GLU A 171 3.92 -1.77 -9.60
C GLU A 171 3.76 -0.30 -10.02
N ALA A 172 3.97 0.65 -9.12
CA ALA A 172 3.89 2.08 -9.45
C ALA A 172 5.01 2.52 -10.42
N PHE A 173 6.21 1.96 -10.31
CA PHE A 173 7.29 2.25 -11.25
C PHE A 173 6.98 1.69 -12.65
N LYS A 174 6.36 0.51 -12.74
CA LYS A 174 5.87 -0.06 -14.01
C LYS A 174 4.83 0.84 -14.68
N GLU A 175 3.90 1.42 -13.91
CA GLU A 175 2.95 2.39 -14.44
C GLU A 175 3.65 3.66 -14.95
N LEU A 176 4.70 4.12 -14.26
CA LEU A 176 5.45 5.33 -14.65
C LEU A 176 6.19 5.16 -15.99
N ILE A 177 6.65 3.94 -16.31
CA ILE A 177 7.27 3.62 -17.61
C ILE A 177 6.25 3.23 -18.69
N ASN A 178 4.95 3.49 -18.48
CA ASN A 178 3.85 3.20 -19.41
C ASN A 178 3.75 1.71 -19.77
N THR A 179 3.81 0.83 -18.77
CA THR A 179 3.57 -0.60 -18.99
C THR A 179 2.19 -0.85 -19.59
N SER A 180 2.09 -1.89 -20.41
CA SER A 180 0.84 -2.33 -21.05
C SER A 180 -0.31 -2.45 -20.04
N ALA A 181 -1.51 -2.08 -20.46
CA ALA A 181 -2.73 -2.33 -19.70
C ALA A 181 -3.02 -3.84 -19.55
N ASP A 182 -4.04 -4.19 -18.75
CA ASP A 182 -4.45 -5.58 -18.56
C ASP A 182 -4.76 -6.27 -19.91
N GLU A 183 -4.51 -7.57 -20.00
CA GLU A 183 -4.68 -8.34 -21.25
C GLU A 183 -6.10 -8.27 -21.79
N ASP A 184 -7.11 -8.28 -20.91
CA ASP A 184 -8.52 -8.15 -21.30
C ASP A 184 -8.81 -6.80 -21.98
N ILE A 185 -8.27 -5.70 -21.43
CA ILE A 185 -8.43 -4.35 -21.99
C ILE A 185 -7.73 -4.26 -23.35
N ASN A 186 -6.52 -4.82 -23.45
CA ASN A 186 -5.81 -4.90 -24.72
C ASN A 186 -6.58 -5.73 -25.75
N TYR A 187 -7.17 -6.85 -25.34
CA TYR A 187 -7.97 -7.70 -26.22
C TYR A 187 -9.19 -6.95 -26.77
N ASP A 188 -9.94 -6.26 -25.91
CA ASP A 188 -11.12 -5.48 -26.29
C ASP A 188 -10.75 -4.34 -27.26
N ILE A 189 -9.67 -3.60 -26.96
CA ILE A 189 -9.22 -2.50 -27.83
C ILE A 189 -8.71 -3.04 -29.17
N ASN A 190 -7.93 -4.11 -29.17
CA ASN A 190 -7.45 -4.71 -30.42
C ASN A 190 -8.59 -5.23 -31.30
N ASN A 191 -9.64 -5.81 -30.70
CA ASN A 191 -10.83 -6.24 -31.44
C ASN A 191 -11.61 -5.06 -32.04
N LEU A 192 -11.77 -3.97 -31.29
CA LEU A 192 -12.39 -2.75 -31.78
C LEU A 192 -11.59 -2.16 -32.95
N VAL A 193 -10.26 -2.09 -32.83
CA VAL A 193 -9.38 -1.56 -33.88
C VAL A 193 -9.42 -2.43 -35.13
N LYS A 194 -9.42 -3.76 -34.98
CA LYS A 194 -9.61 -4.69 -36.12
C LYS A 194 -10.95 -4.52 -36.82
N THR A 195 -12.03 -4.30 -36.06
CA THR A 195 -13.35 -4.08 -36.65
C THR A 195 -13.35 -2.83 -37.55
N VAL A 196 -12.68 -1.76 -37.12
CA VAL A 196 -12.52 -0.53 -37.93
C VAL A 196 -11.60 -0.78 -39.14
N GLN A 197 -10.52 -1.54 -38.96
CA GLN A 197 -9.62 -1.93 -40.06
C GLN A 197 -10.39 -2.64 -41.18
N ASP A 198 -11.25 -3.60 -40.82
CA ASP A 198 -12.05 -4.38 -41.77
C ASP A 198 -13.14 -3.51 -42.44
N GLU A 199 -13.79 -2.60 -41.70
CA GLU A 199 -14.85 -1.73 -42.22
C GLU A 199 -14.34 -0.72 -43.26
N TYR A 200 -13.15 -0.15 -43.02
CA TYR A 200 -12.53 0.84 -43.91
C TYR A 200 -11.49 0.26 -44.87
N ASN A 201 -11.32 -1.07 -44.85
CA ASN A 201 -10.41 -1.81 -45.74
C ASN A 201 -8.95 -1.30 -45.66
N ILE A 202 -8.49 -1.04 -44.43
CA ILE A 202 -7.15 -0.53 -44.11
C ILE A 202 -6.16 -1.71 -44.10
N ASP A 203 -4.95 -1.51 -44.63
CA ASP A 203 -3.98 -2.60 -44.81
C ASP A 203 -3.49 -3.18 -43.49
N ASP A 204 -3.15 -2.33 -42.51
CA ASP A 204 -2.69 -2.77 -41.20
C ASP A 204 -2.99 -1.74 -40.10
N SER A 205 -3.05 -2.21 -38.86
CA SER A 205 -3.29 -1.36 -37.69
C SER A 205 -2.50 -1.83 -36.47
N VAL A 206 -2.01 -0.87 -35.68
CA VAL A 206 -1.28 -1.12 -34.44
C VAL A 206 -1.94 -0.33 -33.32
N ALA A 207 -2.46 -1.04 -32.30
CA ALA A 207 -2.96 -0.43 -31.08
C ALA A 207 -1.96 -0.62 -29.93
N ARG A 208 -1.60 0.46 -29.24
CA ARG A 208 -0.79 0.46 -28.03
C ARG A 208 -1.62 1.01 -26.89
N VAL A 209 -1.77 0.23 -25.81
CA VAL A 209 -2.56 0.62 -24.65
C VAL A 209 -1.68 0.58 -23.41
N ALA A 210 -1.47 1.74 -22.79
CA ALA A 210 -0.76 1.87 -21.53
C ALA A 210 -1.70 2.34 -20.41
N LYS A 211 -1.50 1.84 -19.20
CA LYS A 211 -2.22 2.29 -18.00
C LYS A 211 -1.33 3.23 -17.18
N ILE A 212 -1.85 4.39 -16.79
CA ILE A 212 -1.16 5.35 -15.92
C ILE A 212 -2.15 5.83 -14.85
N GLY A 213 -1.99 5.35 -13.61
CA GLY A 213 -2.94 5.64 -12.54
C GLY A 213 -4.36 5.19 -12.93
N ARG A 214 -5.28 6.14 -13.04
CA ARG A 214 -6.70 5.90 -13.41
C ARG A 214 -7.02 6.15 -14.88
N GLU A 215 -6.04 6.50 -15.70
CA GLU A 215 -6.22 6.77 -17.13
C GLU A 215 -5.60 5.67 -17.99
N LEU A 216 -6.26 5.38 -19.12
CA LEU A 216 -5.71 4.58 -20.20
C LEU A 216 -5.22 5.54 -21.30
N ARG A 217 -3.98 5.37 -21.72
CA ARG A 217 -3.44 6.01 -22.93
C ARG A 217 -3.48 5.00 -24.06
N ILE A 218 -4.25 5.34 -25.08
CA ILE A 218 -4.47 4.51 -26.26
C ILE A 218 -3.89 5.27 -27.45
N GLU A 219 -2.92 4.67 -28.12
CA GLU A 219 -2.36 5.13 -29.38
C GLU A 219 -2.73 4.09 -30.44
N ILE A 220 -3.34 4.55 -31.53
CA ILE A 220 -3.76 3.69 -32.65
C ILE A 220 -3.15 4.25 -33.92
N ASP A 221 -2.29 3.45 -34.54
CA ASP A 221 -1.66 3.76 -35.82
C ASP A 221 -2.36 2.94 -36.91
N PHE A 222 -2.98 3.60 -37.88
CA PHE A 222 -3.51 2.94 -39.09
C PHE A 222 -2.52 3.15 -40.24
N ILE A 223 -2.13 2.06 -40.91
CA ILE A 223 -1.19 2.08 -42.03
C ILE A 223 -2.03 2.02 -43.32
N VAL A 224 -1.93 3.08 -44.12
CA VAL A 224 -2.66 3.23 -45.38
C VAL A 224 -1.65 3.28 -46.52
N SER A 225 -1.78 2.39 -47.50
CA SER A 225 -0.93 2.35 -48.71
C SER A 225 -1.42 3.27 -49.82
#